data_AF-A0A655AP33-F1
#
_entry.id   AF-A0A655AP33-F1
#
_cell.length_a   1.000
_cell.length_b   1.000
_cell.length_c   1.000
_cell.angle_alpha   90.00
_cell.angle_beta   90.00
_cell.angle_gamma   90.00
#
_symmetry.space_group_name_H-M   'P 1'
#
loop_
_entity.id
_entity.type
_entity.pdbx_description
1 polymer ?
#
loop_
_entity_poly.entity_id
_entity_poly.type
_entity_poly.pdbx_seq_one_letter_code
_entity_poly.pdbx_strand_id
1 'polypeptide(L)' 'MVNEYRSWLEETDMPKLFINAEPGAIITGRIRDYVRSWPNQTEITVPGVHFVQEDSPEEIGAAIAQFVRRLRSAAGV' A
#
# COMPACT_ATOMS: atom_id res chain seq x y z
N MET A 1 13.44 -5.26 15.77
CA MET A 1 13.01 -3.83 15.61
C MET A 1 13.08 -3.40 14.15
N VAL A 2 12.29 -2.41 13.70
CA VAL A 2 12.10 -1.87 12.31
C VAL A 2 12.83 -2.54 11.13
N ASN A 3 14.15 -2.63 11.19
CA ASN A 3 14.98 -3.34 10.22
C ASN A 3 14.53 -4.78 9.94
N GLU A 4 14.07 -5.53 10.95
CA GLU A 4 13.64 -6.92 10.79
C GLU A 4 12.38 -7.03 9.92
N TYR A 5 11.32 -6.28 10.25
CA TYR A 5 10.07 -6.41 9.48
C TYR A 5 10.24 -5.83 8.06
N ARG A 6 11.04 -4.76 7.89
CA ARG A 6 11.23 -4.17 6.56
C ARG A 6 12.05 -5.08 5.65
N SER A 7 13.07 -5.76 6.18
CA SER A 7 13.83 -6.77 5.42
C SER A 7 12.93 -7.92 4.97
N TRP A 8 12.02 -8.37 5.84
CA TRP A 8 11.03 -9.36 5.45
C TRP A 8 10.06 -8.86 4.37
N LEU A 9 9.59 -7.60 4.47
CA LEU A 9 8.71 -6.98 3.47
C LEU A 9 9.35 -6.82 2.09
N GLU A 10 10.68 -6.61 2.04
CA GLU A 10 11.46 -6.55 0.79
C GLU A 10 11.49 -7.89 0.05
N GLU A 11 11.37 -9.01 0.76
CA GLU A 11 11.58 -10.35 0.20
C GLU A 11 10.29 -11.17 0.05
N THR A 12 9.30 -10.96 0.93
CA THR A 12 8.09 -11.79 0.96
C THR A 12 7.20 -11.60 -0.26
N ASP A 13 6.71 -12.69 -0.83
CA ASP A 13 5.69 -12.69 -1.87
C ASP A 13 4.28 -12.42 -1.35
N MET A 14 4.10 -12.14 -0.05
CA MET A 14 2.81 -11.77 0.52
C MET A 14 2.22 -10.60 -0.26
N PRO A 15 0.97 -10.70 -0.76
CA PRO A 15 0.33 -9.63 -1.51
C PRO A 15 0.22 -8.33 -0.70
N LYS A 16 0.51 -7.18 -1.34
CA LYS A 16 0.51 -5.86 -0.70
C LYS A 16 -0.35 -4.89 -1.48
N LEU A 17 -1.05 -4.00 -0.77
CA LEU A 17 -1.69 -2.82 -1.35
C LEU A 17 -1.01 -1.59 -0.78
N PHE A 18 -0.23 -0.88 -1.60
CA PHE A 18 0.37 0.39 -1.25
C PHE A 18 -0.55 1.53 -1.67
N ILE A 19 -1.11 2.22 -0.68
CA ILE A 19 -1.92 3.43 -0.87
C ILE A 19 -0.97 4.61 -0.71
N ASN A 20 -0.41 5.07 -1.82
CA ASN A 20 0.43 6.26 -1.88
C ASN A 20 -0.44 7.54 -1.76
N ALA A 21 0.14 8.62 -1.25
CA ALA A 21 -0.53 9.89 -1.06
C ALA A 21 0.23 11.04 -1.74
N GLU A 22 -0.50 12.02 -2.27
CA GLU A 22 0.03 13.28 -2.81
C GLU A 22 -0.71 14.48 -2.18
N PRO A 23 0.00 15.46 -1.58
CA PRO A 23 1.46 15.57 -1.50
C PRO A 23 2.14 14.57 -0.54
N GLY A 24 1.36 13.90 0.31
CA GLY A 24 1.89 12.97 1.31
C GLY A 24 2.65 13.65 2.46
N ALA A 25 3.20 12.84 3.37
CA ALA A 25 3.96 13.31 4.53
C ALA A 25 5.20 12.44 4.79
N ILE A 26 5.00 11.25 5.38
CA ILE A 26 6.10 10.37 5.83
C ILE A 26 6.63 9.49 4.69
N ILE A 27 5.75 8.97 3.83
CA ILE A 27 6.12 8.13 2.67
C ILE A 27 6.17 9.01 1.42
N THR A 28 7.27 9.72 1.27
CA THR A 28 7.59 10.58 0.13
C THR A 28 9.07 10.38 -0.28
N GLY A 29 9.48 10.93 -1.42
CA GLY A 29 10.85 10.85 -1.93
C GLY A 29 11.44 9.44 -1.87
N ARG A 30 12.66 9.30 -1.33
CA ARG A 30 13.38 8.01 -1.24
C ARG A 30 12.62 6.91 -0.48
N ILE A 31 11.77 7.25 0.49
CA ILE A 31 11.01 6.25 1.25
C ILE A 31 9.91 5.68 0.36
N ARG A 32 9.25 6.53 -0.45
CA ARG A 32 8.29 6.07 -1.46
C ARG A 32 8.97 5.18 -2.49
N ASP A 33 10.14 5.58 -2.99
CA ASP A 33 10.89 4.78 -3.96
C ASP A 33 11.29 3.41 -3.40
N TYR A 34 11.63 3.36 -2.11
CA TYR A 34 11.93 2.11 -1.40
C TYR A 34 10.69 1.23 -1.21
N VAL A 35 9.53 1.78 -0.81
CA VAL A 35 8.29 0.98 -0.68
C VAL A 35 7.86 0.41 -2.04
N ARG A 36 8.08 1.16 -3.13
CA ARG A 36 7.81 0.74 -4.51
C ARG A 36 8.68 -0.42 -5.00
N SER A 37 9.82 -0.68 -4.35
CA SER A 37 10.67 -1.81 -4.71
C SER A 37 10.18 -3.14 -4.13
N TRP A 38 9.17 -3.14 -3.25
CA TRP A 38 8.69 -4.36 -2.62
C TRP A 38 7.90 -5.24 -3.60
N PRO A 39 8.07 -6.57 -3.55
CA PRO A 39 7.43 -7.50 -4.47
C PRO A 39 5.92 -7.65 -4.22
N ASN A 40 5.20 -8.17 -5.22
CA ASN A 40 3.76 -8.47 -5.18
C ASN A 40 2.89 -7.33 -4.61
N GLN A 41 3.17 -6.10 -5.06
CA GLN A 41 2.51 -4.89 -4.58
C GLN A 41 1.60 -4.32 -5.67
N THR A 42 0.34 -4.05 -5.31
CA THR A 42 -0.54 -3.16 -6.08
C THR A 42 -0.41 -1.75 -5.52
N GLU A 43 -0.34 -0.73 -6.37
CA GLU A 43 -0.24 0.67 -5.95
C GLU A 43 -1.46 1.47 -6.44
N ILE A 44 -1.94 2.39 -5.59
CA ILE A 44 -2.78 3.53 -6.00
C ILE A 44 -2.20 4.82 -5.41
N THR A 45 -2.54 5.97 -5.98
CA THR A 45 -2.22 7.28 -5.39
C THR A 45 -3.52 8.05 -5.14
N VAL A 46 -3.68 8.61 -3.94
CA VAL A 46 -4.83 9.42 -3.54
C VAL A 46 -4.41 10.82 -3.08
N PRO A 47 -5.31 11.82 -3.17
CA PRO A 47 -5.10 13.10 -2.50
C PRO A 47 -4.97 12.95 -0.98
N GLY A 48 -4.02 13.65 -0.38
CA GLY A 48 -3.94 13.79 1.08
C GLY A 48 -2.52 13.97 1.62
N VAL A 49 -2.42 14.35 2.89
CA VAL A 49 -1.14 14.64 3.56
C VAL A 49 -0.69 13.48 4.45
N HIS A 50 -1.30 13.32 5.63
CA HIS A 50 -0.95 12.24 6.58
C HIS A 50 -2.16 11.42 6.98
N PHE A 51 -3.26 12.08 7.36
CA PHE A 51 -4.54 11.44 7.70
C PHE A 51 -5.39 11.24 6.43
N VAL A 52 -4.83 10.51 5.47
CA VAL A 52 -5.41 10.36 4.11
C VAL A 52 -6.79 9.72 4.08
N GLN A 53 -7.20 9.07 5.17
CA GLN A 53 -8.55 8.55 5.35
C GLN A 53 -9.60 9.67 5.43
N GLU A 54 -9.22 10.85 5.94
CA GLU A 54 -10.11 12.02 6.05
C GLU A 54 -10.19 12.82 4.75
N ASP A 55 -9.21 12.65 3.86
CA ASP A 55 -9.15 13.31 2.55
C ASP A 55 -9.78 12.47 1.44
N SER A 56 -9.46 11.16 1.41
CA SER A 56 -9.80 10.26 0.29
C SER A 56 -10.41 8.91 0.73
N PRO A 57 -11.44 8.89 1.61
CA PRO A 57 -11.99 7.66 2.17
C PRO A 57 -12.57 6.71 1.13
N GLU A 58 -13.28 7.24 0.14
CA GLU A 58 -13.98 6.46 -0.88
C GLU A 58 -13.01 5.70 -1.79
N GLU A 59 -11.97 6.37 -2.25
CA GLU A 59 -10.94 5.81 -3.15
C GLU A 59 -10.12 4.73 -2.43
N ILE A 60 -9.75 5.01 -1.16
CA ILE A 60 -9.08 4.05 -0.28
C ILE A 60 -9.97 2.82 -0.06
N GLY A 61 -11.23 3.02 0.30
CA GLY A 61 -12.19 1.94 0.55
C GLY A 61 -12.42 1.07 -0.69
N ALA A 62 -12.58 1.70 -1.86
CA ALA A 62 -12.76 0.99 -3.12
C ALA A 62 -11.55 0.11 -3.45
N ALA A 63 -10.33 0.64 -3.29
CA ALA A 63 -9.09 -0.09 -3.56
C ALA A 63 -8.88 -1.27 -2.59
N ILE A 64 -9.15 -1.07 -1.29
CA ILE A 64 -9.09 -2.15 -0.30
C ILE A 64 -10.11 -3.24 -0.64
N ALA A 65 -11.35 -2.87 -0.94
CA ALA A 65 -12.38 -3.83 -1.30
C ALA A 65 -12.01 -4.62 -2.57
N GLN A 66 -11.45 -3.96 -3.59
CA GLN A 66 -10.99 -4.63 -4.80
C GLN A 66 -9.82 -5.58 -4.52
N PHE A 67 -8.85 -5.16 -3.71
CA PHE A 67 -7.70 -5.97 -3.30
C PHE A 67 -8.16 -7.24 -2.57
N VAL A 68 -9.05 -7.12 -1.58
CA VAL A 68 -9.61 -8.25 -0.83
C VAL A 68 -10.39 -9.19 -1.74
N ARG A 69 -11.19 -8.67 -2.69
CA ARG A 69 -11.90 -9.52 -3.67
C ARG A 69 -10.94 -10.34 -4.51
N ARG A 70 -9.84 -9.75 -5.00
CA ARG A 70 -8.81 -10.49 -5.76
C ARG A 70 -8.19 -11.61 -4.93
N LEU A 71 -7.87 -11.34 -3.66
CA LEU A 71 -7.31 -12.36 -2.77
C LEU A 71 -8.28 -13.52 -2.51
N ARG A 72 -9.56 -13.22 -2.30
CA ARG A 72 -10.61 -14.24 -2.15
C ARG A 72 -10.76 -15.09 -3.41
N SER A 73 -10.85 -14.46 -4.58
CA SER A 73 -10.88 -15.16 -5.86
C SER A 73 -9.65 -16.06 -6.08
N ALA A 74 -8.45 -15.58 -5.73
CA ALA A 74 -7.22 -16.37 -5.81
C ALA A 74 -7.19 -17.55 -4.82
N ALA A 75 -7.84 -17.40 -3.65
CA ALA A 75 -8.01 -18.46 -2.65
C ALA A 75 -9.12 -19.47 -3.01
N GLY A 76 -9.91 -19.22 -4.07
CA GLY A 76 -11.04 -20.06 -4.45
C GLY A 76 -12.25 -19.98 -3.51
N VAL A 77 -12.39 -18.86 -2.79
CA VAL A 77 -13.50 -18.60 -1.84
C VAL A 77 -14.29 -17.36 -2.25
#